data_AF-A0A0G1PAU9-F1
#
_entry.id   AF-A0A0G1PAU9-F1
#
_cell.length_a   1.000
_cell.length_b   1.000
_cell.length_c   1.000
_cell.angle_alpha   90.00
_cell.angle_beta   90.00
_cell.angle_gamma   90.00
#
_symmetry.space_group_name_H-M   'P 1'
#
loop_
_entity.id
_entity.type
_entity.pdbx_description
1 polymer ?
#
loop_
_entity_poly.entity_id
_entity_poly.type
_entity_poly.pdbx_seq_one_letter_code
_entity_poly.pdbx_strand_id
1 'polypeptide(L)'
;MLRGFTLIEMIVVMAIGAVLITATTVNLLGGQRRVVKLAGVEQLVADIRAEQVKAMTGAGAGVVDLAAVDLDNSLTISSSYPGNTITFAPLSGETAAGTVTVTDDTDQTTRTLHINKYGVVTAVD
;
A
#
# COMPACT_ATOMS: atom_id res chain seq x y z
N MET A 1 57.84 -9.21 7.73
CA MET A 1 57.61 -8.37 8.93
C MET A 1 56.33 -7.60 8.70
N LEU A 2 55.26 -7.93 9.44
CA LEU A 2 53.99 -7.21 9.38
C LEU A 2 54.23 -5.83 10.00
N ARG A 3 54.25 -4.78 9.17
CA ARG A 3 54.34 -3.40 9.64
C ARG A 3 53.02 -3.08 10.35
N GLY A 4 53.06 -2.92 11.67
CA GLY A 4 51.89 -2.58 12.47
C GLY A 4 51.40 -1.17 12.16
N PHE A 5 50.08 -1.00 12.13
CA PHE A 5 49.42 0.29 11.96
C PHE A 5 49.65 1.19 13.18
N THR A 6 49.81 2.49 12.94
CA THR A 6 49.97 3.48 14.01
C THR A 6 48.63 3.75 14.70
N LEU A 7 48.67 4.17 15.98
CA LEU A 7 47.46 4.50 16.75
C LEU A 7 46.61 5.58 16.07
N ILE A 8 47.25 6.55 15.41
CA ILE A 8 46.55 7.63 14.72
C ILE A 8 45.80 7.14 13.47
N GLU A 9 46.38 6.21 12.70
CA GLU A 9 45.71 5.61 11.54
C GLU A 9 44.46 4.83 11.97
N MET A 10 44.54 4.10 13.08
CA MET A 10 43.39 3.35 13.61
C MET A 10 42.25 4.27 14.05
N ILE A 11 42.56 5.41 14.68
CA ILE A 11 41.55 6.39 15.10
C ILE A 11 40.86 7.02 13.87
N VAL A 12 41.63 7.37 12.85
CA VAL A 12 41.10 7.98 11.61
C VAL A 12 40.21 7.00 10.85
N VAL A 13 40.65 5.74 10.70
CA VAL A 13 39.87 4.70 10.00
C VAL A 13 38.55 4.41 10.73
N MET A 14 38.57 4.34 12.06
CA MET A 14 37.37 4.15 12.86
C MET A 14 36.41 5.35 12.76
N ALA A 15 36.94 6.58 12.75
CA ALA A 15 36.14 7.80 12.60
C ALA A 15 35.45 7.85 11.22
N ILE A 16 36.18 7.56 10.14
CA ILE A 16 35.62 7.50 8.79
C ILE A 16 34.61 6.35 8.68
N GLY A 17 34.92 5.18 9.24
CA GLY A 17 34.03 4.02 9.26
C GLY A 17 32.70 4.31 9.98
N ALA A 18 32.74 4.96 11.13
CA ALA A 18 31.54 5.33 11.89
C ALA A 18 30.61 6.28 11.11
N VAL A 19 31.19 7.26 10.39
CA VAL A 19 30.43 8.17 9.54
C VAL A 19 29.75 7.44 8.38
N LEU A 20 30.46 6.51 7.73
CA LEU A 20 29.91 5.72 6.62
C LEU A 20 28.82 4.74 7.06
N ILE A 21 28.98 4.09 8.23
CA ILE A 21 27.96 3.21 8.80
C ILE A 21 26.69 4.01 9.14
N THR A 22 26.85 5.21 9.71
CA THR A 22 25.70 6.08 10.01
C THR A 22 24.99 6.53 8.73
N ALA A 23 25.74 6.95 7.71
CA ALA A 23 25.18 7.39 6.43
C ALA A 23 24.47 6.24 5.68
N THR A 24 25.00 5.02 5.71
CA THR A 24 24.38 3.85 5.07
C THR A 24 23.13 3.37 5.81
N THR A 25 23.10 3.44 7.15
CA THR A 25 21.93 3.04 7.95
C THR A 25 20.72 3.94 7.69
N VAL A 26 20.92 5.27 7.60
CA VAL A 26 19.84 6.22 7.27
C VAL A 26 19.27 5.97 5.87
N ASN A 27 20.10 5.55 4.93
CA ASN A 27 19.71 5.35 3.53
C ASN A 27 18.86 4.08 3.31
N LEU A 28 18.94 3.10 4.21
CA LEU A 28 18.22 1.82 4.07
C LEU A 28 16.85 1.80 4.76
N LEU A 29 16.66 2.58 5.82
CA LEU A 29 15.39 2.60 6.57
C LEU A 29 14.21 3.24 5.81
N GLY A 30 14.49 4.11 4.83
CA GLY A 30 13.45 4.84 4.09
C GLY A 30 12.91 4.15 2.83
N GLY A 31 13.69 3.22 2.24
CA GLY A 31 13.36 2.60 0.95
C GLY A 31 12.31 1.50 1.04
N GLN A 32 12.39 0.66 2.08
CA GLN A 32 11.53 -0.53 2.19
C GLN A 32 10.08 -0.17 2.59
N ARG A 33 9.90 0.82 3.46
CA ARG A 33 8.57 1.24 3.93
C ARG A 33 7.72 1.93 2.87
N ARG A 34 8.34 2.65 1.91
CA ARG A 34 7.59 3.34 0.84
C ARG A 34 6.97 2.37 -0.17
N VAL A 35 7.61 1.24 -0.42
CA VAL A 35 7.14 0.24 -1.41
C VAL A 35 5.92 -0.52 -0.89
N VAL A 36 5.88 -0.84 0.41
CA VAL A 36 4.74 -1.54 1.04
C VAL A 36 3.44 -0.70 0.99
N LYS A 37 3.56 0.62 1.19
CA LYS A 37 2.42 1.57 1.18
C LYS A 37 1.69 1.70 -0.16
N LEU A 38 2.37 1.44 -1.28
CA LEU A 38 1.78 1.53 -2.62
C LEU A 38 1.07 0.23 -3.00
N ALA A 39 1.62 -0.92 -2.58
CA ALA A 39 1.14 -2.23 -3.00
C ALA A 39 -0.29 -2.54 -2.51
N GLY A 40 -0.63 -2.22 -1.25
CA GLY A 40 -1.96 -2.56 -0.70
C GLY A 40 -3.10 -1.79 -1.37
N VAL A 41 -2.91 -0.51 -1.67
CA VAL A 41 -3.90 0.29 -2.40
C VAL A 41 -4.01 -0.16 -3.86
N GLU A 42 -2.88 -0.47 -4.50
CA GLU A 42 -2.87 -0.97 -5.88
C GLU A 42 -3.55 -2.34 -6.01
N GLN A 43 -3.32 -3.24 -5.04
CA GLN A 43 -4.00 -4.53 -4.96
C GLN A 43 -5.51 -4.34 -4.79
N LEU A 44 -5.94 -3.49 -3.87
CA LEU A 44 -7.35 -3.19 -3.66
C LEU A 44 -8.01 -2.62 -4.93
N VAL A 45 -7.35 -1.69 -5.62
CA VAL A 45 -7.85 -1.17 -6.92
C VAL A 45 -7.95 -2.28 -7.96
N ALA A 46 -6.98 -3.20 -8.01
CA ALA A 46 -6.99 -4.33 -8.93
C ALA A 46 -8.14 -5.29 -8.64
N ASP A 47 -8.37 -5.63 -7.38
CA ASP A 47 -9.46 -6.52 -6.94
C ASP A 47 -10.84 -5.93 -7.26
N ILE A 48 -11.02 -4.63 -6.97
CA ILE A 48 -12.24 -3.89 -7.32
C ILE A 48 -12.51 -3.94 -8.83
N ARG A 49 -11.48 -3.71 -9.65
CA ARG A 49 -11.60 -3.77 -11.11
C ARG A 49 -11.86 -5.19 -11.60
N ALA A 50 -11.25 -6.20 -10.99
CA ALA A 50 -11.45 -7.59 -11.36
C ALA A 50 -12.90 -8.04 -11.11
N GLU A 51 -13.47 -7.72 -9.95
CA GLU A 51 -14.87 -8.01 -9.66
C GLU A 51 -15.85 -7.20 -10.53
N GLN A 52 -15.50 -5.95 -10.88
CA GLN A 52 -16.27 -5.18 -11.84
C GLN A 52 -16.29 -5.85 -13.22
N VAL A 53 -15.13 -6.28 -13.73
CA VAL A 53 -15.02 -6.97 -15.03
C VAL A 53 -15.79 -8.29 -15.01
N LYS A 54 -15.68 -9.06 -13.92
CA LYS A 54 -16.47 -10.28 -13.71
C LYS A 54 -17.97 -9.99 -13.78
N ALA A 55 -18.46 -8.92 -13.15
CA ALA A 55 -19.85 -8.50 -13.25
C ALA A 55 -20.25 -8.16 -14.70
N MET A 56 -19.39 -7.46 -15.43
CA MET A 56 -19.63 -7.08 -16.83
C MET A 56 -19.71 -8.29 -17.77
N THR A 57 -18.99 -9.37 -17.48
CA THR A 57 -19.03 -10.61 -18.27
C THR A 57 -20.28 -11.47 -18.01
N GLY A 58 -21.16 -11.06 -17.11
CA GLY A 58 -22.44 -11.74 -16.87
C GLY A 58 -22.35 -12.99 -15.99
N ALA A 59 -21.24 -13.20 -15.29
CA ALA A 59 -21.07 -14.30 -14.33
C ALA A 59 -21.88 -14.12 -13.02
N GLY A 60 -22.69 -13.06 -12.92
CA GLY A 60 -23.45 -12.66 -11.74
C GLY A 60 -23.14 -11.22 -11.33
N ALA A 61 -23.67 -10.79 -10.18
CA ALA A 61 -23.22 -9.55 -9.56
C ALA A 61 -21.77 -9.70 -9.08
N GLY A 62 -20.93 -8.70 -9.35
CA GLY A 62 -19.58 -8.65 -8.77
C GLY A 62 -19.69 -8.18 -7.33
N VAL A 63 -19.03 -8.87 -6.40
CA VAL A 63 -19.12 -8.51 -4.98
C VAL A 63 -17.71 -8.45 -4.43
N VAL A 64 -17.35 -7.29 -3.89
CA VAL A 64 -16.10 -7.09 -3.16
C VAL A 64 -16.46 -6.93 -1.70
N ASP A 65 -16.09 -7.91 -0.88
CA ASP A 65 -16.10 -7.80 0.57
C ASP A 65 -14.79 -7.18 1.03
N LEU A 66 -14.81 -5.88 1.34
CA LEU A 66 -13.62 -5.12 1.73
C LEU A 66 -13.06 -5.58 3.08
N ALA A 67 -13.84 -6.30 3.91
CA ALA A 67 -13.37 -6.85 5.17
C ALA A 67 -12.58 -8.16 4.99
N ALA A 68 -12.74 -8.84 3.85
CA ALA A 68 -12.08 -10.10 3.53
C ALA A 68 -10.90 -9.93 2.56
N VAL A 69 -10.58 -8.70 2.14
CA VAL A 69 -9.42 -8.42 1.29
C VAL A 69 -8.14 -8.72 2.06
N ASP A 70 -7.28 -9.56 1.48
CA ASP A 70 -5.96 -9.89 2.04
C ASP A 70 -5.00 -8.72 1.83
N LEU A 71 -4.88 -7.89 2.85
CA LEU A 71 -3.92 -6.78 2.93
C LEU A 71 -2.89 -7.07 4.03
N ASP A 72 -1.80 -6.29 4.02
CA ASP A 72 -0.85 -6.29 5.13
C ASP A 72 -1.57 -5.98 6.46
N ASN A 73 -1.19 -6.67 7.53
CA ASN A 73 -1.82 -6.55 8.86
C ASN A 73 -1.73 -5.14 9.48
N SER A 74 -0.84 -4.28 8.98
CA SER A 74 -0.75 -2.87 9.38
C SER A 74 -1.79 -1.97 8.70
N LEU A 75 -2.52 -2.48 7.70
CA LEU A 75 -3.51 -1.73 6.95
C LEU A 75 -4.93 -2.01 7.45
N THR A 76 -5.68 -0.96 7.72
CA THR A 76 -7.10 -1.02 8.05
C THR A 76 -7.94 -0.37 6.95
N ILE A 77 -9.05 -1.02 6.57
CA ILE A 77 -10.01 -0.49 5.59
C ILE A 77 -11.22 0.08 6.32
N SER A 78 -11.64 1.27 5.92
CA SER A 78 -12.96 1.82 6.20
C SER A 78 -13.64 2.24 4.90
N SER A 79 -14.96 2.25 4.85
CA SER A 79 -15.67 2.60 3.63
C SER A 79 -17.00 3.29 3.90
N SER A 80 -17.51 4.00 2.90
CA SER A 80 -18.88 4.54 2.93
C SER A 80 -19.94 3.48 2.56
N TYR A 81 -19.51 2.27 2.20
CA TYR A 81 -20.39 1.21 1.73
C TYR A 81 -20.99 0.44 2.92
N PRO A 82 -22.31 0.15 2.89
CA PRO A 82 -22.93 -0.68 3.91
C PRO A 82 -22.23 -2.03 4.05
N GLY A 83 -21.88 -2.40 5.28
CA GLY A 83 -21.20 -3.67 5.57
C GLY A 83 -19.82 -3.80 4.91
N ASN A 84 -19.18 -2.69 4.51
CA ASN A 84 -17.91 -2.71 3.79
C ASN A 84 -17.96 -3.58 2.51
N THR A 85 -19.13 -3.64 1.86
CA THR A 85 -19.32 -4.44 0.65
C THR A 85 -19.67 -3.57 -0.55
N ILE A 86 -18.90 -3.70 -1.63
CA ILE A 86 -19.21 -3.09 -2.92
C ILE A 86 -19.92 -4.14 -3.77
N THR A 87 -21.10 -3.80 -4.27
CA THR A 87 -21.86 -4.65 -5.19
C THR A 87 -21.91 -4.00 -6.57
N PHE A 88 -21.48 -4.74 -7.58
CA PHE A 88 -21.51 -4.37 -8.99
C PHE A 88 -22.68 -5.02 -9.70
N ALA A 89 -23.44 -4.22 -10.43
CA ALA A 89 -24.56 -4.68 -11.23
C ALA A 89 -24.06 -5.57 -12.39
N PRO A 90 -24.72 -6.72 -12.63
CA PRO A 90 -24.35 -7.61 -13.74
C PRO A 90 -24.53 -6.90 -15.07
N LEU A 91 -23.68 -7.23 -16.05
CA LEU A 91 -23.65 -6.71 -17.42
C LEU A 91 -23.33 -5.21 -17.58
N SER A 92 -23.46 -4.39 -16.53
CA SER A 92 -23.11 -2.96 -16.59
C SER A 92 -21.88 -2.60 -15.77
N GLY A 93 -21.58 -3.33 -14.69
CA GLY A 93 -20.49 -2.98 -13.77
C GLY A 93 -20.75 -1.70 -12.97
N GLU A 94 -22.00 -1.21 -12.92
CA GLU A 94 -22.38 -0.06 -12.10
C GLU A 94 -22.41 -0.42 -10.61
N THR A 95 -22.16 0.56 -9.75
CA THR A 95 -22.24 0.40 -8.29
C THR A 95 -22.75 1.69 -7.63
N ALA A 96 -22.95 1.67 -6.32
CA ALA A 96 -23.19 2.90 -5.58
C ALA A 96 -21.91 3.75 -5.56
N ALA A 97 -22.02 5.05 -5.84
CA ALA A 97 -20.89 5.95 -5.67
C ALA A 97 -20.50 6.01 -4.18
N GLY A 98 -19.21 6.04 -3.89
CA GLY A 98 -18.73 5.96 -2.52
C GLY A 98 -17.21 6.06 -2.41
N THR A 99 -16.72 5.94 -1.19
CA THR A 99 -15.30 6.03 -0.87
C THR A 99 -14.84 4.81 -0.09
N VAL A 100 -13.59 4.43 -0.32
CA VAL A 100 -12.88 3.42 0.48
C VAL A 100 -11.58 4.05 0.96
N THR A 101 -11.36 4.07 2.26
CA THR A 101 -10.16 4.62 2.88
C THR A 101 -9.33 3.49 3.46
N VAL A 102 -8.07 3.41 3.04
CA VAL A 102 -7.05 2.53 3.61
C VAL A 102 -6.20 3.37 4.56
N THR A 103 -6.05 2.93 5.80
CA THR A 103 -5.22 3.58 6.82
C THR A 103 -4.08 2.64 7.18
N ASP A 104 -2.85 3.15 7.18
CA ASP A 104 -1.69 2.45 7.76
C ASP A 104 -1.61 2.79 9.25
N ASP A 105 -1.86 1.81 10.11
CA ASP A 105 -1.88 1.97 11.57
C ASP A 105 -0.46 2.16 12.16
N THR A 106 0.59 1.97 11.36
CA THR A 106 1.98 2.17 11.80
C THR A 106 2.33 3.66 11.87
N ASP A 107 1.77 4.45 10.96
CA ASP A 107 2.10 5.88 10.82
C ASP A 107 0.90 6.80 10.59
N GLN A 108 -0.31 6.24 10.69
CA GLN A 108 -1.59 6.90 10.50
C GLN A 108 -1.77 7.55 9.13
N THR A 109 -1.00 7.12 8.11
CA THR A 109 -1.21 7.64 6.76
C THR A 109 -2.45 7.03 6.14
N THR A 110 -3.27 7.87 5.53
CA THR A 110 -4.53 7.45 4.91
C THR A 110 -4.48 7.64 3.42
N ARG A 111 -5.09 6.70 2.68
CA ARG A 111 -5.41 6.88 1.27
C ARG A 111 -6.88 6.65 1.01
N THR A 112 -7.50 7.55 0.26
CA THR A 112 -8.93 7.49 -0.03
C THR A 112 -9.17 7.28 -1.52
N LEU A 113 -9.81 6.17 -1.86
CA LEU A 113 -10.26 5.82 -3.20
C LEU A 113 -11.66 6.37 -3.40
N HIS A 114 -11.87 7.11 -4.49
CA HIS A 114 -13.18 7.65 -4.87
C HIS A 114 -13.77 6.83 -6.01
N ILE A 115 -14.91 6.17 -5.76
CA ILE A 115 -15.58 5.30 -6.72
C ILE A 115 -16.86 5.98 -7.20
N ASN A 116 -17.01 6.08 -8.52
CA ASN A 116 -18.21 6.68 -9.12
C ASN A 116 -19.32 5.64 -9.34
N LYS A 117 -20.50 6.11 -9.77
CA LYS A 117 -21.65 5.23 -10.07
C LYS A 117 -21.35 4.17 -11.15
N TYR A 118 -20.38 4.44 -12.02
CA TYR A 118 -19.96 3.53 -13.07
C TYR A 118 -18.93 2.49 -12.61
N GLY A 119 -18.69 2.36 -11.30
CA GLY A 119 -17.77 1.38 -10.73
C GLY A 119 -16.29 1.68 -10.92
N VAL A 120 -15.96 2.89 -11.40
CA VAL A 120 -14.58 3.29 -11.69
C VAL A 120 -13.98 4.04 -10.51
N VAL A 121 -12.75 3.67 -10.13
CA VAL A 121 -11.91 4.45 -9.22
C VAL A 121 -11.42 5.70 -9.95
N THR A 122 -11.89 6.86 -9.50
CA THR A 122 -11.68 8.18 -10.15
C THR A 122 -10.56 9.00 -9.53
N ALA A 123 -10.28 8.80 -8.25
CA ALA A 123 -9.18 9.45 -7.53
C ALA A 123 -8.61 8.50 -6.47
N VAL A 124 -7.34 8.69 -6.16
CA VAL A 124 -6.63 8.07 -5.03
C VAL A 124 -5.84 9.19 -4.36
N ASP A 125 -6.40 9.71 -3.27
CA ASP A 125 -5.80 10.77 -2.46
C ASP A 125 -4.98 10.19 -1.32
#